data_AF-A0AAI9ULZ4-F1
#
_entry.id   AF-A0AAI9ULZ4-F1
#
_cell.length_a   1.000
_cell.length_b   1.000
_cell.length_c   1.000
_cell.angle_alpha   90.00
_cell.angle_beta   90.00
_cell.angle_gamma   90.00
#
_symmetry.space_group_name_H-M   'P 1'
#
loop_
_entity.id
_entity.type
_entity.pdbx_description
1 polymer ?
#
loop_
_entity_poly.entity_id
_entity_poly.type
_entity_poly.pdbx_seq_one_letter_code
_entity_poly.pdbx_strand_id
1 'polypeptide(L)'
;MFITPDFVKSFCLGKNDTVADLMRHIPYVSRTKTDHWDPWMVYEGATAVDFTGDVVLSLPTKYADEWLFEPYEGNISTAPLPPHVFVYATIPSGRDGHYILIDTERGTIVLADPQTGPEPTRLSDPQAPDEEAWRRFQTYTVHEFFAMAKEKIKKFEMIAMNRKQIYFTTRDTPHAQIYREEGVFTKRYDRERCMNRLDEYQEQKDRENRQNRGEEEPASASAERHIHDVSVSSGAVS
;
A
#
# COMPACT_ATOMS: atom_id res chain seq x y z
N MET A 1 8.77 20.02 3.97
CA MET A 1 10.01 19.73 4.72
C MET A 1 11.03 19.21 3.73
N PHE A 2 12.28 19.67 3.76
CA PHE A 2 13.33 19.15 2.87
C PHE A 2 14.07 18.01 3.59
N ILE A 3 14.15 16.84 2.95
CA ILE A 3 14.96 15.71 3.41
C ILE A 3 16.44 16.11 3.25
N THR A 4 17.14 16.38 4.35
CA THR A 4 18.57 16.69 4.34
C THR A 4 19.41 15.40 4.47
N PRO A 5 20.70 15.40 4.05
CA PRO A 5 21.60 14.28 4.33
C PRO A 5 21.63 13.89 5.81
N ASP A 6 21.62 14.86 6.72
CA ASP A 6 21.66 14.60 8.16
C ASP A 6 20.36 13.99 8.68
N PHE A 7 19.21 14.39 8.11
CA PHE A 7 17.93 13.76 8.41
C PHE A 7 17.91 12.29 7.99
N VAL A 8 18.37 11.97 6.78
CA VAL A 8 18.50 10.57 6.33
C VAL A 8 19.43 9.78 7.24
N LYS A 9 20.59 10.35 7.61
CA LYS A 9 21.55 9.73 8.53
C LYS A 9 20.97 9.50 9.93
N SER A 10 20.02 10.34 10.37
CA SER A 10 19.42 10.25 11.70
C SER A 10 18.57 8.99 11.93
N PHE A 11 18.16 8.30 10.86
CA PHE A 11 17.43 7.04 10.95
C PHE A 11 18.33 5.81 11.17
N CYS A 12 19.66 5.98 11.25
CA CYS A 12 20.62 4.89 11.51
C CYS A 12 20.55 3.68 10.56
N LEU A 13 19.90 3.80 9.39
CA LEU A 13 19.67 2.71 8.43
C LEU A 13 20.94 2.22 7.69
N GLY A 14 22.10 2.81 7.96
CA GLY A 14 23.37 2.41 7.32
C GLY A 14 23.44 2.62 5.81
N LYS A 15 22.57 3.46 5.23
CA LYS A 15 22.50 3.69 3.77
C LYS A 15 23.63 4.60 3.26
N ASN A 16 24.06 4.36 2.02
CA ASN A 16 25.11 5.16 1.37
C ASN A 16 24.56 6.47 0.79
N ASP A 17 25.46 7.34 0.31
CA ASP A 17 25.09 8.67 -0.21
C ASP A 17 24.17 8.60 -1.44
N THR A 18 24.29 7.56 -2.28
CA THR A 18 23.43 7.35 -3.46
C THR A 18 21.99 7.08 -3.05
N VAL A 19 21.76 6.19 -2.08
CA VAL A 19 20.43 5.94 -1.52
C VAL A 19 19.90 7.19 -0.82
N ALA A 20 20.74 7.89 -0.06
CA ALA A 20 20.34 9.12 0.60
C ALA A 20 19.93 10.22 -0.40
N ASP A 21 20.57 10.28 -1.58
CA ASP A 21 20.18 11.19 -2.65
C ASP A 21 18.88 10.76 -3.32
N LEU A 22 18.71 9.47 -3.59
CA LEU A 22 17.45 8.93 -4.11
C LEU A 22 16.26 9.27 -3.19
N MET A 23 16.42 9.11 -1.87
CA MET A 23 15.41 9.46 -0.88
C MET A 23 14.96 10.93 -0.96
N ARG A 24 15.83 11.85 -1.40
CA ARG A 24 15.44 13.27 -1.56
C ARG A 24 14.53 13.51 -2.77
N HIS A 25 14.56 12.60 -3.74
CA HIS A 25 13.93 12.79 -5.04
C HIS A 25 12.70 11.89 -5.27
N ILE A 26 12.48 10.87 -4.43
CA ILE A 26 11.29 10.02 -4.53
C ILE A 26 10.06 10.79 -4.03
N PRO A 27 8.93 10.73 -4.76
CA PRO A 27 7.66 11.24 -4.24
C PRO A 27 7.15 10.35 -3.11
N TYR A 28 6.83 10.95 -1.97
CA TYR A 28 6.30 10.25 -0.82
C TYR A 28 4.77 10.26 -0.80
N VAL A 29 4.18 9.12 -0.42
CA VAL A 29 2.76 9.02 -0.09
C VAL A 29 2.62 9.31 1.40
N SER A 30 2.14 10.50 1.73
CA SER A 30 2.06 10.99 3.11
C SER A 30 1.19 10.09 3.98
N ARG A 31 1.77 9.57 5.06
CA ARG A 31 1.12 8.76 6.09
C ARG A 31 0.81 9.62 7.30
N THR A 32 -0.48 9.88 7.50
CA THR A 32 -0.97 10.57 8.69
C THR A 32 -1.02 9.62 9.89
N LYS A 33 -1.19 10.16 11.10
CA LYS A 33 -1.42 9.33 12.31
C LYS A 33 -2.68 8.46 12.19
N THR A 34 -3.72 8.97 11.53
CA THR A 34 -4.96 8.23 11.28
C THR A 34 -4.75 7.07 10.32
N ASP A 35 -3.95 7.28 9.28
CA ASP A 35 -3.62 6.26 8.28
C ASP A 35 -2.56 5.27 8.77
N HIS A 36 -2.03 5.44 9.98
CA HIS A 36 -0.96 4.59 10.45
C HIS A 36 -1.36 3.11 10.48
N TRP A 37 -2.59 2.82 10.90
CA TRP A 37 -3.08 1.44 10.98
C TRP A 37 -3.65 0.89 9.68
N ASP A 38 -3.86 1.75 8.68
CA ASP A 38 -4.36 1.38 7.35
C ASP A 38 -3.73 2.32 6.29
N PRO A 39 -2.43 2.11 5.98
CA PRO A 39 -1.70 2.95 5.05
C PRO A 39 -2.09 2.71 3.60
N TRP A 40 -1.85 3.70 2.75
CA TRP A 40 -2.10 3.62 1.31
C TRP A 40 -1.15 2.61 0.66
N MET A 41 -1.72 1.63 -0.02
CA MET A 41 -0.96 0.66 -0.81
C MET A 41 -0.51 1.28 -2.13
N VAL A 42 0.71 0.96 -2.55
CA VAL A 42 1.31 1.34 -3.84
C VAL A 42 1.45 0.14 -4.79
N TYR A 43 1.31 -1.07 -4.24
CA TYR A 43 1.28 -2.34 -4.94
C TYR A 43 0.50 -3.35 -4.08
N GLU A 44 0.26 -4.57 -4.56
CA GLU A 44 -0.45 -5.58 -3.76
C GLU A 44 0.19 -5.79 -2.38
N GLY A 45 -0.58 -5.48 -1.33
CA GLY A 45 -0.16 -5.62 0.07
C GLY A 45 1.07 -4.80 0.47
N ALA A 46 1.52 -3.88 -0.39
CA ALA A 46 2.76 -3.14 -0.20
C ALA A 46 2.46 -1.66 0.00
N THR A 47 3.01 -1.06 1.06
CA THR A 47 2.83 0.36 1.37
C THR A 47 4.16 1.09 1.30
N ALA A 48 4.16 2.26 0.67
CA ALA A 48 5.37 3.04 0.52
C ALA A 48 5.93 3.46 1.90
N VAL A 49 7.25 3.38 2.02
CA VAL A 49 7.95 3.94 3.17
C VAL A 49 7.86 5.47 3.09
N ASP A 50 7.41 6.10 4.18
CA ASP A 50 7.22 7.54 4.24
C ASP A 50 8.13 8.19 5.28
N PHE A 51 9.25 8.74 4.82
CA PHE A 51 10.19 9.48 5.68
C PHE A 51 9.73 10.90 6.01
N THR A 52 8.63 11.37 5.41
CA THR A 52 8.14 12.74 5.53
C THR A 52 6.85 12.87 6.33
N GLY A 53 6.21 11.76 6.66
CA GLY A 53 4.91 11.72 7.31
C GLY A 53 4.95 11.98 8.81
N ASP A 54 3.81 12.42 9.33
CA ASP A 54 3.60 12.75 10.75
C ASP A 54 4.00 11.62 11.69
N VAL A 55 3.78 10.37 11.26
CA VAL A 55 4.17 9.17 12.04
C VAL A 55 5.67 9.20 12.26
N VAL A 56 6.45 9.22 11.18
CA VAL A 56 7.92 9.14 11.25
C VAL A 56 8.53 10.36 11.93
N LEU A 57 7.99 11.55 11.65
CA LEU A 57 8.44 12.79 12.30
C LEU A 57 8.11 12.84 13.80
N SER A 58 7.16 12.02 14.27
CA SER A 58 6.82 11.91 15.68
C SER A 58 7.61 10.83 16.43
N LEU A 59 8.37 9.99 15.73
CA LEU A 59 9.17 8.93 16.36
C LEU A 59 10.38 9.53 17.08
N PRO A 60 10.69 9.09 18.32
CA PRO A 60 11.98 9.39 18.92
C PRO A 60 13.06 8.71 18.07
N THR A 61 13.96 9.51 17.50
CA THR A 61 14.96 9.10 16.47
C THR A 61 15.78 7.84 16.80
N LYS A 62 15.89 7.45 18.08
CA LYS A 62 16.62 6.25 18.53
C LYS A 62 15.77 4.97 18.71
N TYR A 63 14.47 5.04 18.47
CA TYR A 63 13.51 3.93 18.54
C TYR A 63 12.53 3.95 17.37
N ALA A 64 12.96 4.48 16.22
CA ALA A 64 12.15 4.38 15.02
C ALA A 64 11.88 2.89 14.78
N ASP A 65 10.61 2.48 14.70
CA ASP A 65 10.24 1.09 14.40
C ASP A 65 10.91 0.72 13.07
N GLU A 66 12.01 -0.04 13.13
CA GLU A 66 12.82 -0.37 11.95
C GLU A 66 11.95 -1.06 10.87
N TRP A 67 10.92 -1.79 11.30
CA TRP A 67 9.89 -2.42 10.46
C TRP A 67 9.11 -1.45 9.56
N LEU A 68 9.10 -0.14 9.87
CA LEU A 68 8.50 0.87 9.00
C LEU A 68 9.37 1.18 7.78
N PHE A 69 10.66 0.88 7.86
CA PHE A 69 11.67 1.28 6.87
C PHE A 69 12.37 0.07 6.24
N GLU A 70 12.43 -1.07 6.93
CA GLU A 70 13.15 -2.27 6.51
C GLU A 70 12.26 -3.52 6.62
N PRO A 71 12.53 -4.56 5.83
CA PRO A 71 11.86 -5.86 5.96
C PRO A 71 12.04 -6.49 7.34
N TYR A 72 11.13 -7.41 7.70
CA TYR A 72 11.35 -8.20 8.92
C TYR A 72 12.61 -9.08 8.77
N GLU A 73 13.41 -9.17 9.84
CA GLU A 73 14.61 -10.00 9.86
C GLU A 73 14.23 -11.46 9.54
N GLY A 74 14.96 -12.08 8.61
CA GLY A 74 14.67 -13.44 8.16
C GLY A 74 13.56 -13.57 7.11
N ASN A 75 12.78 -12.52 6.80
CA ASN A 75 11.73 -12.62 5.77
C ASN A 75 12.32 -12.81 4.37
N ILE A 76 13.36 -12.04 4.05
CA ILE A 76 13.97 -12.07 2.71
C ILE A 76 15.48 -12.25 2.75
N SER A 77 16.13 -12.14 3.91
CA SER A 77 17.57 -12.36 4.11
C SER A 77 17.88 -12.56 5.60
N THR A 78 18.96 -13.26 5.90
CA THR A 78 19.44 -13.47 7.28
C THR A 78 20.33 -12.34 7.78
N ALA A 79 20.77 -11.45 6.89
CA ALA A 79 21.57 -10.27 7.22
C ALA A 79 20.81 -8.97 6.84
N PRO A 80 21.16 -7.82 7.45
CA PRO A 80 20.62 -6.52 7.05
C PRO A 80 20.87 -6.22 5.56
N LEU A 81 19.94 -5.51 4.93
CA LEU A 81 20.10 -5.10 3.54
C LEU A 81 21.33 -4.19 3.38
N PRO A 82 22.11 -4.38 2.30
CA PRO A 82 23.36 -3.62 2.11
C PRO A 82 23.08 -2.12 1.89
N PRO A 83 24.07 -1.24 2.13
CA PRO A 83 23.91 0.23 2.08
C PRO A 83 23.39 0.81 0.76
N HIS A 84 23.53 0.07 -0.36
CA HIS A 84 23.08 0.47 -1.69
C HIS A 84 21.63 0.09 -2.00
N VAL A 85 20.95 -0.65 -1.11
CA VAL A 85 19.56 -1.07 -1.30
C VAL A 85 18.63 -0.16 -0.51
N PHE A 86 17.72 0.49 -1.23
CA PHE A 86 16.64 1.29 -0.67
C PHE A 86 15.34 0.47 -0.62
N VAL A 87 14.63 0.52 0.49
CA VAL A 87 13.31 -0.10 0.63
C VAL A 87 12.27 0.92 0.26
N TYR A 88 11.63 0.74 -0.90
CA TYR A 88 10.58 1.64 -1.37
C TYR A 88 9.24 1.33 -0.71
N ALA A 89 8.91 0.05 -0.54
CA ALA A 89 7.66 -0.37 0.09
C ALA A 89 7.87 -1.56 1.04
N THR A 90 7.14 -1.54 2.14
CA THR A 90 7.09 -2.59 3.16
C THR A 90 5.71 -3.24 3.23
N ILE A 91 5.62 -4.32 3.99
CA ILE A 91 4.38 -5.05 4.29
C ILE A 91 4.03 -4.77 5.75
N PRO A 92 3.11 -3.83 6.07
CA PRO A 92 2.85 -3.41 7.46
C PRO A 92 2.34 -4.53 8.38
N SER A 93 1.56 -5.46 7.83
CA SER A 93 1.10 -6.68 8.51
C SER A 93 2.19 -7.74 8.64
N GLY A 94 3.33 -7.57 7.96
CA GLY A 94 4.37 -8.58 7.77
C GLY A 94 3.95 -9.78 6.93
N ARG A 95 2.76 -9.76 6.32
CA ARG A 95 2.13 -10.86 5.58
C ARG A 95 1.25 -10.33 4.44
N ASP A 96 1.02 -11.17 3.43
CA ASP A 96 0.10 -10.97 2.31
C ASP A 96 0.43 -9.70 1.51
N GLY A 97 1.65 -9.64 0.96
CA GLY A 97 2.12 -8.49 0.19
C GLY A 97 3.55 -8.62 -0.30
N HIS A 98 4.08 -7.51 -0.78
CA HIS A 98 5.42 -7.47 -1.37
C HIS A 98 6.31 -6.41 -0.74
N TYR A 99 7.57 -6.77 -0.49
CA TYR A 99 8.64 -5.78 -0.38
C TYR A 99 9.04 -5.31 -1.76
N ILE A 100 9.25 -4.01 -1.92
CA ILE A 100 9.80 -3.42 -3.15
C ILE A 100 11.12 -2.77 -2.79
N LEU A 101 12.21 -3.33 -3.32
CA LEU A 101 13.56 -2.86 -3.08
C LEU A 101 14.12 -2.21 -4.34
N ILE A 102 14.88 -1.14 -4.18
CA ILE A 102 15.63 -0.48 -5.25
C ILE A 102 17.11 -0.71 -4.97
N ASP A 103 17.75 -1.51 -5.81
CA ASP A 103 19.19 -1.70 -5.82
C ASP A 103 19.83 -0.58 -6.66
N THR A 104 20.45 0.37 -6.00
CA THR A 104 21.07 1.53 -6.65
C THR A 104 22.40 1.20 -7.33
N GLU A 105 23.04 0.09 -6.97
CA GLU A 105 24.30 -0.34 -7.59
C GLU A 105 24.03 -0.98 -8.96
N ARG A 106 22.99 -1.81 -9.04
CA ARG A 106 22.59 -2.50 -10.27
C ARG A 106 21.56 -1.73 -11.09
N GLY A 107 20.92 -0.72 -10.52
CA GLY A 107 19.83 0.03 -11.15
C GLY A 107 18.58 -0.83 -11.37
N THR A 108 18.30 -1.74 -10.44
CA THR A 108 17.21 -2.73 -10.54
C THR A 108 16.20 -2.60 -9.41
N ILE A 109 15.00 -3.10 -9.65
CA ILE A 109 13.94 -3.25 -8.65
C ILE A 109 13.78 -4.73 -8.32
N VAL A 110 13.78 -5.06 -7.04
CA VAL A 110 13.47 -6.40 -6.54
C VAL A 110 12.07 -6.39 -5.95
N LEU A 111 11.25 -7.34 -6.37
CA LEU A 111 9.92 -7.59 -5.85
C LEU A 111 9.94 -8.90 -5.06
N ALA A 112 9.84 -8.81 -3.74
CA ALA A 112 9.97 -9.96 -2.86
C ALA A 112 8.67 -10.23 -2.09
N ASP A 113 8.08 -11.40 -2.32
CA ASP A 113 6.98 -11.95 -1.54
C ASP A 113 7.54 -13.05 -0.61
N PRO A 114 7.70 -12.76 0.70
CA PRO A 114 8.30 -13.71 1.64
C PRO A 114 7.43 -14.95 1.89
N GLN A 115 6.15 -14.95 1.52
CA GLN A 115 5.23 -16.07 1.78
C GLN A 115 5.24 -17.10 0.67
N THR A 116 5.25 -16.65 -0.58
CA THR A 116 5.31 -17.55 -1.75
C THR A 116 6.74 -17.95 -2.08
N GLY A 117 7.71 -17.14 -1.67
CA GLY A 117 9.14 -17.39 -1.88
C GLY A 117 9.63 -16.89 -3.25
N PRO A 118 10.89 -17.20 -3.60
CA PRO A 118 11.51 -16.62 -4.79
C PRO A 118 10.94 -17.19 -6.11
N GLU A 119 10.52 -16.30 -7.00
CA GLU A 119 10.25 -16.61 -8.41
C GLU A 119 11.30 -15.91 -9.28
N PRO A 120 12.47 -16.52 -9.54
CA PRO A 120 13.58 -15.80 -10.16
C PRO A 120 13.28 -15.40 -11.61
N THR A 121 13.76 -14.21 -11.96
CA THR A 121 13.80 -13.66 -13.32
C THR A 121 15.20 -13.78 -13.90
N ARG A 122 15.40 -13.32 -15.14
CA ARG A 122 16.73 -13.27 -15.77
C ARG A 122 17.76 -12.42 -15.01
N LEU A 123 17.32 -11.43 -14.24
CA LEU A 123 18.21 -10.53 -13.48
C LEU A 123 18.36 -10.94 -12.00
N SER A 124 17.63 -11.96 -11.57
CA SER A 124 17.77 -12.51 -10.22
C SER A 124 19.07 -13.30 -10.09
N ASP A 125 19.52 -13.52 -8.86
CA ASP A 125 20.57 -14.49 -8.54
C ASP A 125 19.98 -15.63 -7.70
N PRO A 126 19.54 -16.73 -8.33
CA PRO A 126 18.94 -17.87 -7.63
C PRO A 126 19.88 -18.58 -6.66
N GLN A 127 21.20 -18.35 -6.79
CA GLN A 127 22.25 -18.98 -5.98
C GLN A 127 22.87 -18.02 -4.97
N ALA A 128 22.33 -16.81 -4.84
CA ALA A 128 22.77 -15.86 -3.82
C ALA A 128 22.76 -16.53 -2.44
N PRO A 129 23.74 -16.28 -1.56
CA PRO A 129 23.79 -16.88 -0.23
C PRO A 129 22.65 -16.37 0.66
N ASP A 130 22.41 -16.99 1.82
CA ASP A 130 21.25 -16.67 2.67
C ASP A 130 21.28 -15.23 3.20
N GLU A 131 22.48 -14.68 3.39
CA GLU A 131 22.72 -13.29 3.79
C GLU A 131 22.26 -12.30 2.70
N GLU A 132 22.21 -12.74 1.44
CA GLU A 132 21.74 -11.96 0.30
C GLU A 132 20.53 -12.62 -0.39
N ALA A 133 19.73 -13.40 0.34
CA ALA A 133 18.60 -14.14 -0.23
C ALA A 133 17.58 -13.23 -0.94
N TRP A 134 17.58 -11.91 -0.63
CA TRP A 134 16.77 -10.91 -1.32
C TRP A 134 17.07 -10.88 -2.83
N ARG A 135 18.29 -11.23 -3.26
CA ARG A 135 18.69 -11.30 -4.67
C ARG A 135 18.07 -12.48 -5.42
N ARG A 136 17.54 -13.49 -4.72
CA ARG A 136 16.89 -14.67 -5.34
C ARG A 136 15.52 -14.32 -5.93
N PHE A 137 14.87 -13.28 -5.40
CA PHE A 137 13.52 -12.86 -5.80
C PHE A 137 13.47 -12.19 -7.17
N GLN A 138 12.25 -11.95 -7.67
CA GLN A 138 12.00 -11.33 -8.96
C GLN A 138 12.75 -10.00 -9.07
N THR A 139 13.59 -9.85 -10.11
CA THR A 139 14.43 -8.68 -10.31
C THR A 139 14.19 -8.10 -11.70
N TYR A 140 13.92 -6.81 -11.76
CA TYR A 140 13.57 -6.12 -12.98
C TYR A 140 14.47 -4.91 -13.17
N THR A 141 14.70 -4.50 -14.41
CA THR A 141 15.04 -3.09 -14.64
C THR A 141 13.88 -2.21 -14.17
N VAL A 142 14.17 -0.94 -13.84
CA VAL A 142 13.12 0.03 -13.49
C VAL A 142 12.02 0.09 -14.56
N HIS A 143 12.41 0.08 -15.83
CA HIS A 143 11.46 0.10 -16.95
C HIS A 143 10.57 -1.14 -16.99
N GLU A 144 11.15 -2.35 -16.87
CA GLU A 144 10.40 -3.61 -16.89
C GLU A 144 9.40 -3.68 -15.73
N PHE A 145 9.79 -3.27 -14.53
CA PHE A 145 8.91 -3.25 -13.36
C PHE A 145 7.67 -2.40 -13.62
N PHE A 146 7.84 -1.15 -14.04
CA PHE A 146 6.71 -0.26 -14.30
C PHE A 146 5.89 -0.70 -15.52
N ALA A 147 6.51 -1.29 -16.54
CA ALA A 147 5.78 -1.84 -17.67
C ALA A 147 4.86 -3.00 -17.24
N MET A 148 5.39 -3.93 -16.43
CA MET A 148 4.64 -5.05 -15.85
C MET A 148 3.50 -4.56 -14.96
N ALA A 149 3.76 -3.64 -14.03
CA ALA A 149 2.73 -3.11 -13.13
C ALA A 149 1.60 -2.40 -13.91
N LYS A 150 1.94 -1.60 -14.92
CA LYS A 150 0.97 -0.95 -15.81
C LYS A 150 0.15 -1.97 -16.60
N GLU A 151 0.78 -3.05 -17.06
CA GLU A 151 0.09 -4.11 -17.78
C GLU A 151 -0.94 -4.81 -16.90
N LYS A 152 -0.57 -5.18 -15.67
CA LYS A 152 -1.50 -5.77 -14.69
C LYS A 152 -2.70 -4.86 -14.42
N ILE A 153 -2.46 -3.56 -14.22
CA ILE A 153 -3.51 -2.55 -14.04
C ILE A 153 -4.44 -2.48 -15.27
N LYS A 154 -3.88 -2.42 -16.48
CA LYS A 154 -4.66 -2.37 -17.74
C LYS A 154 -5.50 -3.62 -17.98
N LYS A 155 -5.01 -4.78 -17.54
CA LYS A 155 -5.71 -6.07 -17.64
C LYS A 155 -6.71 -6.30 -16.50
N PHE A 156 -6.79 -5.38 -15.53
CA PHE A 156 -7.57 -5.55 -14.31
C PHE A 156 -7.12 -6.77 -13.49
N GLU A 157 -5.83 -7.09 -13.54
CA GLU A 157 -5.18 -8.14 -12.74
C GLU A 157 -4.59 -7.57 -11.44
N MET A 158 -4.48 -6.23 -11.35
CA MET A 158 -4.14 -5.50 -10.13
C MET A 158 -5.03 -4.26 -10.07
N ILE A 159 -5.92 -4.18 -9.07
CA ILE A 159 -6.88 -3.08 -8.94
C ILE A 159 -6.94 -2.59 -7.49
N ALA A 160 -7.38 -1.35 -7.30
CA ALA A 160 -7.76 -0.87 -5.99
C ALA A 160 -9.11 -1.49 -5.60
N MET A 161 -9.17 -2.21 -4.49
CA MET A 161 -10.40 -2.82 -3.97
C MET A 161 -11.25 -1.80 -3.22
N ASN A 162 -10.57 -0.83 -2.60
CA ASN A 162 -11.14 0.38 -2.03
C ASN A 162 -10.14 1.51 -2.23
N ARG A 163 -10.36 2.65 -1.57
CA ARG A 163 -9.52 3.84 -1.73
C ARG A 163 -8.05 3.60 -1.37
N LYS A 164 -7.73 2.70 -0.44
CA LYS A 164 -6.39 2.51 0.11
C LYS A 164 -5.73 1.20 -0.28
N GLN A 165 -6.51 0.17 -0.58
CA GLN A 165 -6.02 -1.18 -0.73
C GLN A 165 -5.96 -1.62 -2.19
N ILE A 166 -4.84 -2.21 -2.58
CA ILE A 166 -4.59 -2.75 -3.91
C ILE A 166 -4.36 -4.26 -3.77
N TYR A 167 -5.00 -5.04 -4.62
CA TYR A 167 -4.83 -6.50 -4.65
C TYR A 167 -4.71 -7.02 -6.07
N PHE A 168 -4.02 -8.15 -6.21
CA PHE A 168 -4.15 -8.96 -7.40
C PHE A 168 -5.52 -9.60 -7.46
N THR A 169 -6.00 -9.73 -8.68
CA THR A 169 -7.36 -10.20 -8.93
C THR A 169 -7.43 -10.84 -10.30
N THR A 170 -8.58 -11.41 -10.62
CA THR A 170 -8.89 -11.85 -11.97
C THR A 170 -9.84 -10.85 -12.62
N ARG A 171 -9.84 -10.85 -13.95
CA ARG A 171 -10.67 -9.94 -14.74
C ARG A 171 -12.17 -10.13 -14.46
N ASP A 172 -12.58 -11.30 -13.99
CA ASP A 172 -13.99 -11.66 -13.83
C ASP A 172 -14.54 -11.35 -12.42
N THR A 173 -13.78 -10.63 -11.59
CA THR A 173 -14.29 -10.18 -10.30
C THR A 173 -15.27 -9.02 -10.42
N PRO A 174 -16.24 -8.90 -9.49
CA PRO A 174 -17.17 -7.76 -9.47
C PRO A 174 -16.47 -6.40 -9.39
N HIS A 175 -15.38 -6.31 -8.64
CA HIS A 175 -14.56 -5.09 -8.57
C HIS A 175 -13.98 -4.73 -9.94
N ALA A 176 -13.37 -5.69 -10.65
CA ALA A 176 -12.85 -5.46 -12.00
C ALA A 176 -13.96 -5.09 -13.00
N GLN A 177 -15.16 -5.61 -12.83
CA GLN A 177 -16.33 -5.22 -13.61
C GLN A 177 -16.74 -3.77 -13.38
N ILE A 178 -16.78 -3.31 -12.12
CA ILE A 178 -17.08 -1.91 -11.77
C ILE A 178 -16.13 -0.96 -12.50
N TYR A 179 -14.81 -1.19 -12.43
CA TYR A 179 -13.86 -0.31 -13.14
C TYR A 179 -14.08 -0.27 -14.65
N ARG A 180 -14.46 -1.40 -15.28
CA ARG A 180 -14.76 -1.44 -16.72
C ARG A 180 -16.02 -0.66 -17.06
N GLU A 181 -17.07 -0.80 -16.26
CA GLU A 181 -18.35 -0.08 -16.45
C GLU A 181 -18.19 1.42 -16.23
N GLU A 182 -17.36 1.82 -15.27
CA GLU A 182 -16.96 3.21 -15.04
C GLU A 182 -15.98 3.74 -16.11
N GLY A 183 -15.56 2.87 -17.03
CA GLY A 183 -14.77 3.25 -18.19
C GLY A 183 -13.37 3.72 -17.82
N VAL A 184 -12.70 3.08 -16.85
CA VAL A 184 -11.28 3.36 -16.57
C VAL A 184 -10.45 3.24 -17.86
N PHE A 185 -9.46 4.12 -18.02
CA PHE A 185 -8.70 4.35 -19.26
C PHE A 185 -9.48 4.98 -20.43
N THR A 186 -10.71 5.46 -20.18
CA THR A 186 -11.46 6.27 -21.15
C THR A 186 -11.60 7.71 -20.65
N LYS A 187 -11.99 8.62 -21.55
CA LYS A 187 -12.29 10.03 -21.19
C LYS A 187 -13.49 10.19 -20.26
N ARG A 188 -14.28 9.14 -20.04
CA ARG A 188 -15.49 9.16 -19.21
C ARG A 188 -15.22 8.75 -17.76
N TYR A 189 -13.99 8.32 -17.45
CA TYR A 189 -13.66 7.84 -16.12
C TYR A 189 -13.76 8.97 -15.09
N ASP A 190 -14.62 8.75 -14.10
CA ASP A 190 -14.69 9.54 -12.88
C ASP A 190 -14.22 8.68 -11.71
N ARG A 191 -13.10 9.09 -11.10
CA ARG A 191 -12.49 8.36 -9.98
C ARG A 191 -13.43 8.28 -8.78
N GLU A 192 -14.06 9.38 -8.40
CA GLU A 192 -14.86 9.43 -7.18
C GLU A 192 -16.15 8.63 -7.36
N ARG A 193 -16.77 8.71 -8.53
CA ARG A 193 -17.91 7.84 -8.87
C ARG A 193 -17.54 6.36 -8.80
N CYS A 194 -16.38 5.99 -9.34
CA CYS A 194 -15.91 4.61 -9.30
C CYS A 194 -15.62 4.11 -7.88
N MET A 195 -14.96 4.93 -7.05
CA MET A 195 -14.67 4.58 -5.66
C MET A 195 -15.95 4.43 -4.85
N ASN A 196 -16.92 5.33 -5.02
CA ASN A 196 -18.21 5.22 -4.34
C ASN A 196 -18.95 3.92 -4.70
N ARG A 197 -18.90 3.49 -5.98
CA ARG A 197 -19.47 2.19 -6.38
C ARG A 197 -18.76 0.99 -5.77
N LEU A 198 -17.44 1.07 -5.56
CA LEU A 198 -16.69 0.02 -4.86
C LEU A 198 -17.08 -0.02 -3.37
N ASP A 199 -17.19 1.15 -2.74
CA ASP A 199 -17.62 1.27 -1.34
C ASP A 199 -19.05 0.71 -1.14
N GLU A 200 -20.00 1.06 -2.02
CA GLU A 200 -21.36 0.52 -2.03
C GLU A 200 -21.39 -1.01 -2.18
N TYR A 201 -20.56 -1.54 -3.08
CA TYR A 201 -20.45 -2.99 -3.30
C TYR A 201 -19.91 -3.71 -2.05
N GLN A 202 -18.87 -3.16 -1.42
CA GLN A 202 -18.28 -3.73 -0.21
C GLN A 202 -19.25 -3.70 0.96
N GLU A 203 -19.96 -2.58 1.17
CA GLU A 203 -20.99 -2.47 2.20
C GLU A 203 -22.10 -3.51 2.03
N GLN A 204 -22.54 -3.74 0.79
CA GLN A 204 -23.54 -4.76 0.49
C GLN A 204 -23.03 -6.15 0.86
N LYS A 205 -21.79 -6.48 0.49
CA LYS A 205 -21.16 -7.77 0.82
C LYS A 205 -21.03 -7.98 2.32
N ASP A 206 -20.66 -6.95 3.06
CA ASP A 206 -20.52 -7.02 4.51
C ASP A 206 -21.87 -7.22 5.21
N ARG A 207 -22.96 -6.63 4.69
CA ARG A 207 -24.32 -6.90 5.16
C ARG A 207 -24.74 -8.34 4.88
N GLU A 208 -24.53 -8.84 3.66
CA GLU A 208 -24.81 -10.24 3.29
C GLU A 208 -24.05 -11.23 4.19
N ASN A 209 -22.78 -10.97 4.45
CA ASN A 209 -21.94 -11.82 5.32
C ASN A 209 -22.39 -11.81 6.79
N ARG A 210 -22.84 -10.67 7.32
CA ARG A 210 -23.39 -10.58 8.69
C ARG A 210 -24.70 -11.35 8.82
N GLN A 211 -25.60 -11.20 7.85
CA GLN A 211 -26.86 -11.96 7.81
C GLN A 211 -26.61 -13.46 7.76
N ASN A 212 -25.65 -13.91 6.94
CA ASN A 212 -25.28 -15.33 6.84
C ASN A 212 -24.67 -15.88 8.14
N ARG A 213 -24.04 -15.03 8.97
CA ARG A 213 -23.49 -15.39 10.28
C ARG A 213 -24.51 -15.31 11.42
N GLY A 214 -25.74 -14.85 11.15
CA GLY A 214 -26.77 -14.64 12.17
C GLY A 214 -26.48 -13.47 13.10
N GLU A 215 -25.62 -12.53 12.68
CA GLU A 215 -25.34 -11.30 13.43
C GLU A 215 -26.44 -10.28 13.10
N GLU A 216 -27.28 -9.93 14.08
CA GLU A 216 -28.29 -8.87 13.93
C GLU A 216 -27.60 -7.52 13.64
N GLU A 217 -28.22 -6.70 12.79
CA GLU A 217 -27.75 -5.33 12.55
C GLU A 217 -27.67 -4.57 13.90
N PRO A 218 -26.57 -3.86 14.19
CA PRO A 218 -26.55 -3.01 15.36
C PRO A 218 -27.69 -1.98 15.24
N ALA A 219 -28.60 -2.04 16.19
CA ALA A 219 -29.73 -1.11 16.32
C ALA A 219 -29.23 0.29 16.70
N SER A 220 -28.60 1.01 15.77
CA SER A 220 -28.21 2.40 15.98
C SER A 220 -28.08 3.26 14.71
N ALA A 221 -28.65 2.85 13.57
CA ALA A 221 -28.76 3.72 12.39
C ALA A 221 -30.20 4.18 12.08
N SER A 222 -31.20 3.67 12.81
CA SER A 222 -32.63 3.97 12.62
C SER A 222 -33.19 4.99 13.61
N ALA A 223 -32.43 5.42 14.63
CA ALA A 223 -32.92 6.36 15.65
C ALA A 223 -32.67 7.85 15.34
N GLU A 224 -31.75 8.20 14.42
CA GLU A 224 -31.43 9.61 14.13
C GLU A 224 -32.26 10.23 12.99
N ARG A 225 -33.11 9.46 12.29
CA ARG A 225 -34.01 9.98 11.24
C ARG A 225 -35.44 10.28 11.71
N HIS A 226 -35.74 10.20 13.01
CA HIS A 226 -37.09 10.46 13.52
C HIS A 226 -37.21 11.64 14.51
N ILE A 227 -36.12 12.35 14.81
CA ILE A 227 -36.16 13.52 15.70
C ILE A 227 -36.20 14.85 14.93
N HIS A 228 -35.97 14.87 13.61
CA HIS A 228 -36.00 16.10 12.82
C HIS A 228 -37.34 16.45 12.15
N ASP A 229 -38.38 15.61 12.23
CA ASP A 229 -39.67 15.85 11.56
C ASP A 229 -40.84 16.21 12.51
N VAL A 230 -40.59 16.44 13.80
CA VAL A 230 -41.63 16.89 14.75
C VAL A 230 -41.15 18.07 15.57
N SER A 231 -40.94 19.23 14.95
CA SER A 231 -40.90 20.52 15.68
C SER A 231 -41.06 21.76 14.79
N VAL A 232 -42.02 21.79 13.85
CA VAL A 232 -42.53 23.07 13.33
C VAL A 232 -44.03 22.96 13.00
N SER A 233 -44.88 22.95 14.02
CA SER A 233 -46.33 23.18 13.86
C SER A 233 -47.00 23.41 15.22
N SER A 234 -47.06 24.68 15.65
CA SER A 234 -48.02 25.31 16.58
C SER A 234 -47.31 26.46 17.31
N GLY A 235 -47.79 27.71 17.33
CA GLY A 235 -48.98 28.30 16.77
C GLY A 235 -48.82 29.82 16.76
N ALA A 236 -49.63 30.46 15.93
CA ALA A 236 -49.80 31.91 15.89
C ALA A 236 -50.88 32.36 16.90
N VAL A 237 -50.86 33.67 17.16
CA VAL A 237 -51.97 34.53 17.60
C VAL A 237 -52.25 34.61 19.11
N SER A 238 -51.67 35.61 19.78
CA SER A 238 -52.30 36.90 20.13
C SER A 238 -51.30 37.79 20.87
#